data_AF-A0A7V2V0V3-F1
#
_entry.id   AF-A0A7V2V0V3-F1
#
_cell.length_a   1.000
_cell.length_b   1.000
_cell.length_c   1.000
_cell.angle_alpha   90.00
_cell.angle_beta   90.00
_cell.angle_gamma   90.00
#
_symmetry.space_group_name_H-M   'P 1'
#
loop_
_entity.id
_entity.type
_entity.pdbx_description
1 polymer ?
#
loop_
_entity_poly.entity_id
_entity_poly.type
_entity_poly.pdbx_seq_one_letter_code
_entity_poly.pdbx_strand_id
1 'polypeptide(L)' 'MSTIAFAGLSMQEMLIILLIVLVLFGASKIPQMMKGFGQGIKEFKKGMREEEEPKAGAVPDSRSNPPPGAGAAPSA' A
#
# COMPACT_ATOMS: atom_id res chain seq x y z
N MET A 1 38.10 -0.81 -8.90
CA MET A 1 37.19 -0.79 -10.06
C MET A 1 36.28 -2.03 -10.19
N SER A 2 36.33 -3.01 -9.28
CA SER A 2 35.58 -4.29 -9.46
C SER A 2 34.64 -4.66 -8.31
N THR A 3 34.42 -3.78 -7.33
CA THR A 3 33.58 -4.06 -6.15
C THR A 3 32.09 -3.81 -6.38
N ILE A 4 31.73 -3.00 -7.38
CA ILE A 4 30.34 -2.76 -7.76
C ILE A 4 29.72 -4.01 -8.41
N ALA A 5 30.55 -4.93 -8.92
CA ALA A 5 30.08 -6.20 -9.48
C ALA A 5 29.38 -7.02 -8.38
N PHE A 6 30.01 -7.33 -7.25
CA PHE A 6 29.39 -8.31 -6.34
C PHE A 6 28.13 -7.83 -5.58
N ALA A 7 28.01 -6.52 -5.32
CA ALA A 7 26.81 -5.94 -4.70
C ALA A 7 25.77 -5.47 -5.73
N GLY A 8 26.20 -5.15 -6.95
CA GLY A 8 25.34 -4.71 -8.05
C GLY A 8 24.80 -5.85 -8.91
N LEU A 9 25.45 -7.02 -8.93
CA LEU A 9 25.06 -8.16 -9.75
C LEU A 9 23.65 -8.66 -9.38
N SER A 10 23.28 -8.70 -8.10
CA SER A 10 21.93 -9.13 -7.70
C SER A 10 20.84 -8.20 -8.24
N MET A 11 21.00 -6.87 -8.09
CA MET A 11 20.03 -5.92 -8.63
C MET A 11 20.06 -5.86 -10.15
N GLN A 12 21.24 -5.97 -10.76
CA GLN A 12 21.39 -5.91 -12.22
C GLN A 12 20.86 -7.17 -12.90
N GLU A 13 21.05 -8.35 -12.32
CA GLU A 13 20.42 -9.61 -12.76
C GLU A 13 18.90 -9.56 -12.58
N MET A 14 18.40 -9.08 -11.44
CA MET A 14 16.95 -8.89 -11.23
C MET A 14 16.36 -7.94 -12.28
N LEU A 15 17.08 -6.88 -12.67
CA LEU A 15 16.64 -5.92 -13.68
C LEU A 15 16.66 -6.53 -15.09
N ILE A 16 17.65 -7.37 -15.41
CA ILE A 16 17.74 -8.14 -16.66
C ILE A 16 16.61 -9.18 -16.75
N ILE A 17 16.36 -9.93 -15.68
CA ILE A 17 15.25 -10.88 -15.62
C ILE A 17 13.91 -10.16 -15.77
N LEU A 18 13.72 -9.03 -15.08
CA LEU A 18 12.53 -8.20 -15.21
C LEU A 18 12.33 -7.73 -16.65
N LEU A 19 13.40 -7.32 -17.33
CA LEU A 19 13.36 -6.89 -18.72
C LEU A 19 12.93 -8.05 -19.65
N ILE A 20 13.48 -9.25 -19.46
CA ILE A 20 13.10 -10.44 -20.24
C ILE A 20 11.62 -10.78 -20.02
N VAL A 21 11.17 -10.81 -18.76
CA VAL A 21 9.76 -11.04 -18.41
C VAL A 21 8.87 -9.96 -19.03
N LEU A 22 9.29 -8.70 -19.03
CA LEU A 22 8.54 -7.60 -19.63
C LEU A 22 8.42 -7.75 -21.15
N VAL A 23 9.44 -8.26 -21.84
CA VAL A 23 9.40 -8.52 -23.28
C VAL A 23 8.51 -9.72 -23.61
N LEU A 24 8.57 -10.80 -22.83
CA LEU A 24 7.77 -12.00 -23.05
C LEU A 24 6.28 -11.80 -22.74
N PHE A 25 5.98 -11.16 -21.61
CA PHE A 25 4.61 -10.96 -21.13
C PHE A 25 4.02 -9.62 -21.57
N GLY A 26 4.86 -8.63 -21.90
CA GLY A 26 4.45 -7.27 -22.22
C GLY A 26 4.23 -6.40 -20.97
N ALA A 27 4.51 -5.10 -21.08
CA ALA A 27 4.34 -4.13 -20.00
C ALA A 27 2.89 -3.97 -19.50
N SER A 28 1.90 -4.34 -20.31
CA SER A 28 0.49 -4.25 -19.93
C SER A 28 -0.02 -5.44 -19.13
N LYS A 29 0.62 -6.61 -19.23
CA LYS A 29 0.10 -7.85 -18.63
C LYS A 29 0.41 -7.95 -17.13
N ILE A 30 1.60 -7.53 -16.71
CA ILE A 30 2.01 -7.47 -15.30
C ILE A 30 1.05 -6.62 -14.46
N PRO A 31 0.75 -5.34 -14.79
CA PRO A 31 -0.16 -4.53 -13.99
C PRO A 31 -1.60 -5.03 -14.03
N GLN A 32 -2.05 -5.62 -15.14
CA GLN A 32 -3.39 -6.21 -15.24
C GLN A 32 -3.54 -7.42 -14.30
N MET A 33 -2.54 -8.30 -14.24
CA MET A 33 -2.50 -9.43 -13.31
C MET A 33 -2.36 -8.98 -11.85
N MET A 34 -1.48 -8.01 -11.58
CA MET A 34 -1.30 -7.44 -10.23
C MET A 34 -2.57 -6.78 -9.69
N LYS A 35 -3.37 -6.11 -10.53
CA LYS A 35 -4.64 -5.50 -10.09
C LYS A 35 -5.61 -6.56 -9.56
N GLY A 36 -5.82 -7.64 -10.30
CA GLY A 36 -6.70 -8.73 -9.87
C GLY A 36 -6.17 -9.46 -8.63
N PHE A 37 -4.88 -9.78 -8.62
CA PHE A 37 -4.23 -10.42 -7.48
C PHE A 37 -4.25 -9.54 -6.22
N GLY A 38 -3.97 -8.24 -6.36
CA GLY A 38 -3.97 -7.28 -5.27
C GLY A 38 -5.36 -7.04 -4.68
N GLN A 39 -6.41 -7.04 -5.51
CA GLN A 39 -7.79 -7.00 -5.04
C GLN A 39 -8.14 -8.26 -4.23
N GLY A 40 -7.77 -9.45 -4.70
CA GLY A 40 -7.97 -10.69 -3.97
C GLY A 40 -7.27 -10.72 -2.60
N ILE A 41 -5.99 -10.30 -2.53
CA ILE A 41 -5.27 -10.17 -1.26
C ILE A 41 -5.95 -9.15 -0.33
N LYS A 42 -6.43 -8.03 -0.86
CA LYS A 42 -7.09 -6.99 -0.07
C LYS A 42 -8.39 -7.49 0.55
N GLU A 43 -9.20 -8.20 -0.22
CA GLU A 43 -10.45 -8.79 0.26
C GLU A 43 -10.18 -9.94 1.25
N PHE A 44 -9.19 -10.78 0.98
CA PHE A 44 -8.74 -11.83 1.88
C PHE A 44 -8.30 -11.27 3.23
N LYS A 45 -7.46 -10.23 3.23
CA LYS A 45 -7.00 -9.57 4.46
C LYS A 45 -8.14 -8.86 5.21
N LYS A 46 -9.14 -8.36 4.49
CA LYS A 46 -10.33 -7.75 5.10
C LYS A 46 -11.19 -8.82 5.79
N GLY A 47 -11.48 -9.93 5.12
CA GLY A 47 -12.25 -11.05 5.69
C GLY A 47 -11.58 -11.66 6.92
N MET A 48 -10.26 -11.90 6.87
CA MET A 48 -9.52 -12.41 8.03
C MET A 48 -9.56 -11.46 9.24
N ARG A 49 -9.51 -10.14 9.00
CA ARG A 49 -9.62 -9.13 10.08
C ARG A 49 -11.03 -9.03 10.67
N GLU A 50 -12.05 -9.34 9.88
CA GLU A 50 -13.44 -9.33 10.33
C GLU A 50 -13.76 -10.55 11.21
N GLU A 51 -13.03 -11.66 11.04
CA GLU A 51 -13.13 -12.86 11.87
C GLU A 51 -12.30 -12.78 13.16
N GLU A 52 -11.20 -11.99 13.20
CA GLU A 52 -10.31 -11.89 14.37
C GLU A 52 -10.68 -10.79 15.40
N GLU A 53 -11.55 -9.81 15.08
CA GLU A 53 -11.84 -8.69 16.00
C GLU A 53 -13.32 -8.26 16.00
N PRO A 54 -14.00 -8.21 17.17
CA PRO A 54 -15.23 -7.45 17.30
C PRO A 54 -14.87 -5.96 17.31
N LYS A 55 -14.92 -5.31 16.15
CA LYS A 55 -14.83 -3.85 15.96
C LYS A 55 -13.85 -3.12 16.90
N ALA A 56 -12.56 -3.14 16.58
CA ALA A 56 -11.69 -2.01 16.92
C ALA A 56 -10.87 -1.60 15.69
N GLY A 57 -10.79 -0.30 15.43
CA GLY A 57 -9.85 0.24 14.44
C GLY A 57 -10.46 0.82 13.16
N ALA A 58 -11.60 1.51 13.23
CA ALA A 58 -11.70 2.76 12.48
C ALA A 58 -10.85 3.78 13.24
N VAL A 59 -9.65 4.05 12.73
CA VAL A 59 -8.73 5.05 13.28
C VAL A 59 -9.52 6.37 13.40
N PRO A 60 -9.50 7.05 14.56
CA PRO A 60 -10.12 8.36 14.69
C PRO A 60 -9.45 9.29 13.69
N ASP A 61 -10.24 9.85 12.79
CA ASP A 61 -9.83 10.95 11.94
C ASP A 61 -9.50 12.14 12.83
N SER A 62 -8.23 12.20 13.25
CA SER A 62 -7.67 13.27 14.07
C SER A 62 -7.25 14.49 13.22
N ARG A 63 -7.91 14.75 12.08
CA ARG A 63 -7.72 15.99 11.32
C ARG A 63 -9.02 16.44 10.66
N SER A 64 -9.80 17.27 11.35
CA SER A 64 -10.24 18.60 10.83
C SER A 64 -11.49 19.21 11.46
N ASN A 65 -11.83 18.95 12.73
CA ASN A 65 -12.78 19.85 13.40
C ASN A 65 -12.34 20.16 14.83
N PRO A 66 -11.87 21.38 15.14
CA PRO A 66 -11.82 21.83 16.51
C PRO A 66 -13.25 22.13 16.99
N PRO A 67 -13.81 21.44 18.02
CA PRO A 67 -14.73 22.09 18.93
C PRO A 67 -13.88 22.96 19.88
N PRO A 68 -14.28 24.18 20.26
CA PRO A 68 -15.58 24.37 20.89
C PRO A 68 -16.23 25.76 20.68
N GLY A 69 -17.54 25.75 20.45
CA GLY A 69 -18.38 26.80 21.02
C GLY A 69 -18.33 26.70 22.54
N ALA A 70 -17.40 27.42 23.16
CA ALA A 70 -17.37 27.70 24.58
C ALA A 70 -17.34 29.22 24.75
N GLY A 71 -18.47 29.80 25.15
CA GLY A 71 -18.52 31.16 25.68
C GLY A 71 -19.24 32.21 24.83
N ALA A 72 -20.47 31.94 24.38
CA ALA A 72 -21.46 33.01 24.40
C ALA A 72 -21.79 33.31 25.87
N ALA A 73 -21.04 34.24 26.49
CA ALA A 73 -21.48 34.88 27.72
C ALA A 73 -22.29 36.12 27.31
N PRO A 74 -23.58 36.22 27.64
CA PRO A 74 -24.30 37.48 27.52
C PRO A 74 -23.74 38.46 28.56
N SER A 75 -23.14 39.54 28.08
CA SER A 75 -22.84 40.73 28.88
C SER A 75 -24.15 41.47 29.19
N ALA A 76 -24.64 41.33 30.42
CA ALA A 76 -25.70 42.15 31.01
C ALA A 76 -25.42 42.35 32.50
#